data_AF-A0A7V2W4A3-F1
#
_entry.id   AF-A0A7V2W4A3-F1
#
_cell.length_a   1.000
_cell.length_b   1.000
_cell.length_c   1.000
_cell.angle_alpha   90.00
_cell.angle_beta   90.00
_cell.angle_gamma   90.00
#
_symmetry.space_group_name_H-M   'P 1'
#
loop_
_entity.id
_entity.type
_entity.pdbx_description
1 polymer ?
#
loop_
_entity_poly.entity_id
_entity_poly.type
_entity_poly.pdbx_seq_one_letter_code
_entity_poly.pdbx_strand_id
1 'polypeptide(L)'
;MKWSVFRKIAFRFFASYLFLFIMSTQFVLSSVFDALWQKVVPWFAENILHLPEKITVFSNGSGDTTYNYVSLLVYIAVSLLVAIVWSALDRKRGNYNKLLQWLVVLVRYYVVFQMLMYGFAKLFYMQFQPPRFSRLVQPYGDSSPMGLLWTFMGQSKGYTVFAGLGELVGGLLLLSRRTSTLGALVVFGVMANVMAMNFFYDIPVKILSSHLVLMSLFLIALDYKRLLNLFLLNRPTSPLSYPAYFENPKLEKAKEVVLILT
;
A
#
# COMPACT_ATOMS: atom_id res chain seq x y z
N MET A 1 -13.21 -24.31 9.48
CA MET A 1 -14.42 -23.50 9.75
C MET A 1 -15.00 -22.98 8.45
N LYS A 2 -16.32 -23.08 8.25
CA LYS A 2 -17.02 -22.47 7.11
C LYS A 2 -17.14 -20.95 7.31
N TRP A 3 -16.97 -20.17 6.26
CA TRP A 3 -17.17 -18.72 6.29
C TRP A 3 -18.64 -18.36 6.05
N SER A 4 -19.13 -17.29 6.68
CA SER A 4 -20.43 -16.72 6.37
C SER A 4 -20.49 -16.22 4.91
N VAL A 5 -21.69 -16.12 4.35
CA VAL A 5 -21.89 -15.63 2.98
C VAL A 5 -21.32 -14.23 2.81
N PHE A 6 -21.63 -13.32 3.74
CA PHE A 6 -21.09 -11.96 3.76
C PHE A 6 -19.56 -11.94 3.74
N ARG A 7 -18.90 -12.75 4.59
CA ARG A 7 -17.43 -12.82 4.64
C ARG A 7 -16.84 -13.30 3.31
N LYS A 8 -17.50 -14.23 2.61
CA LYS A 8 -17.06 -14.70 1.30
C LYS A 8 -17.18 -13.61 0.23
N ILE A 9 -18.29 -12.89 0.19
CA ILE A 9 -18.52 -11.81 -0.79
C ILE A 9 -17.55 -10.66 -0.55
N ALA A 10 -17.46 -10.18 0.71
CA ALA A 10 -16.54 -9.13 1.09
C ALA A 10 -15.09 -9.50 0.74
N PHE A 11 -14.67 -10.72 1.06
CA PHE A 11 -13.34 -11.19 0.71
C PHE A 11 -13.08 -11.18 -0.79
N ARG A 12 -14.01 -11.68 -1.62
CA ARG A 12 -13.83 -11.68 -3.09
C ARG A 12 -13.66 -10.26 -3.62
N PHE A 13 -14.51 -9.33 -3.18
CA PHE A 13 -14.41 -7.92 -3.57
C PHE A 13 -13.07 -7.30 -3.15
N PHE A 14 -12.73 -7.34 -1.86
CA PHE A 14 -11.50 -6.72 -1.35
C PHE A 14 -10.24 -7.40 -1.89
N ALA A 15 -10.24 -8.72 -2.06
CA ALA A 15 -9.11 -9.43 -2.66
C ALA A 15 -8.89 -9.01 -4.11
N SER A 16 -9.96 -8.93 -4.91
CA SER A 16 -9.89 -8.47 -6.30
C SER A 16 -9.44 -7.00 -6.38
N TYR A 17 -9.99 -6.15 -5.51
CA TYR A 17 -9.64 -4.74 -5.45
C TYR A 17 -8.17 -4.51 -5.08
N LEU A 18 -7.72 -5.10 -3.97
CA LEU A 18 -6.33 -4.95 -3.53
C LEU A 18 -5.36 -5.54 -4.56
N PHE A 19 -5.71 -6.68 -5.17
CA PHE A 19 -4.91 -7.25 -6.25
C PHE A 19 -4.79 -6.28 -7.43
N LEU A 20 -5.91 -5.75 -7.94
CA LEU A 20 -5.92 -4.81 -9.06
C LEU A 20 -5.15 -3.54 -8.73
N PHE A 21 -5.39 -2.95 -7.55
CA PHE A 21 -4.68 -1.74 -7.11
C PHE A 21 -3.16 -1.97 -7.05
N ILE A 22 -2.72 -3.05 -6.40
CA ILE A 22 -1.29 -3.39 -6.25
C ILE A 22 -0.66 -3.65 -7.61
N MET A 23 -1.30 -4.45 -8.46
CA MET A 23 -0.77 -4.78 -9.79
C MET A 23 -0.71 -3.57 -10.72
N SER A 24 -1.52 -2.54 -10.47
CA SER A 24 -1.63 -1.36 -11.35
C SER A 24 -0.92 -0.12 -10.79
N THR A 25 -0.34 -0.17 -9.59
CA THR A 25 0.19 1.02 -8.91
C THR A 25 1.60 0.80 -8.39
N GLN A 26 2.61 1.31 -9.11
CA GLN A 26 4.01 1.34 -8.68
C GLN A 26 4.51 -0.02 -8.14
N PHE A 27 4.27 -1.09 -8.88
CA PHE A 27 4.74 -2.45 -8.56
C PHE A 27 5.39 -3.09 -9.78
N VAL A 28 6.07 -4.22 -9.61
CA VAL A 28 6.90 -4.87 -10.67
C VAL A 28 6.13 -5.10 -11.98
N LEU A 29 4.82 -5.34 -11.91
CA LEU A 29 3.97 -5.62 -13.08
C LEU A 29 3.11 -4.43 -13.55
N SER A 30 3.29 -3.25 -12.97
CA SER A 30 2.45 -2.07 -13.27
C SER A 30 2.42 -1.70 -14.75
N SER A 31 3.55 -1.78 -15.44
CA SER A 31 3.65 -1.46 -16.87
C SER A 31 2.74 -2.32 -17.77
N VAL A 32 2.48 -3.58 -17.39
CA VAL A 32 1.58 -4.47 -18.13
C VAL A 32 0.13 -4.00 -18.00
N PHE A 33 -0.25 -3.57 -16.80
CA PHE A 33 -1.58 -3.07 -16.50
C PHE A 33 -1.80 -1.65 -17.04
N ASP A 34 -0.75 -0.82 -17.05
CA ASP A 34 -0.82 0.56 -17.56
C ASP A 34 -1.32 0.59 -18.99
N ALA A 35 -0.76 -0.23 -19.90
CA ALA A 35 -1.19 -0.25 -21.30
C ALA A 35 -2.70 -0.57 -21.48
N LEU A 36 -3.26 -1.40 -20.59
CA LEU A 36 -4.69 -1.68 -20.55
C LEU A 36 -5.48 -0.48 -20.01
N TRP A 37 -5.07 0.06 -18.87
CA TRP A 37 -5.78 1.15 -18.20
C TRP A 37 -5.76 2.45 -18.98
N GLN A 38 -4.69 2.73 -19.72
CA GLN A 38 -4.61 3.87 -20.61
C GLN A 38 -5.66 3.84 -21.74
N LYS A 39 -6.26 2.68 -22.03
CA LYS A 39 -7.40 2.56 -22.94
C LYS A 39 -8.73 2.56 -22.19
N VAL A 40 -8.82 1.77 -21.12
CA VAL A 40 -10.08 1.55 -20.39
C VAL A 40 -10.51 2.79 -19.61
N VAL A 41 -9.58 3.48 -18.95
CA VAL A 41 -9.88 4.63 -18.07
C VAL A 41 -10.40 5.83 -18.85
N PRO A 42 -9.77 6.27 -19.96
CA PRO A 42 -10.35 7.33 -20.79
C PRO A 42 -11.70 6.94 -21.41
N TRP A 43 -11.84 5.69 -21.86
CA TRP A 43 -13.12 5.19 -22.38
C TRP A 43 -14.23 5.27 -21.31
N PHE A 44 -13.94 4.83 -20.08
CA PHE A 44 -14.89 4.89 -18.97
C PHE A 44 -15.24 6.34 -18.60
N ALA A 45 -14.25 7.23 -18.58
CA ALA A 45 -14.45 8.66 -18.36
C ALA A 45 -15.39 9.31 -19.38
N GLU A 46 -15.23 8.98 -20.66
CA GLU A 46 -16.01 9.56 -21.75
C GLU A 46 -17.43 8.94 -21.84
N ASN A 47 -17.53 7.62 -21.74
CA ASN A 47 -18.76 6.89 -22.06
C ASN A 47 -19.66 6.65 -20.84
N ILE A 48 -19.09 6.61 -19.63
CA ILE A 48 -19.84 6.33 -18.39
C ILE A 48 -19.96 7.58 -17.53
N LEU A 49 -18.87 8.33 -17.35
CA LEU A 49 -18.87 9.54 -16.53
C LEU A 49 -19.22 10.81 -17.32
N HIS A 50 -19.22 10.75 -18.65
CA HIS A 50 -19.48 11.88 -19.54
C HIS A 50 -18.64 13.13 -19.20
N LEU A 51 -17.35 12.94 -18.88
CA LEU A 51 -16.48 14.06 -18.55
C LEU A 51 -16.32 14.99 -19.77
N PRO A 52 -16.41 16.33 -19.55
CA PRO A 52 -16.43 17.30 -20.65
C PRO A 52 -15.08 17.43 -21.37
N GLU A 53 -13.98 17.13 -20.67
CA GLU A 53 -12.63 17.19 -21.19
C GLU A 53 -11.99 15.81 -21.26
N LYS A 54 -11.18 15.59 -22.30
CA LYS A 54 -10.41 14.34 -22.41
C LYS A 54 -9.35 14.28 -21.32
N ILE A 55 -9.37 13.17 -20.58
CA ILE A 55 -8.36 12.93 -19.55
C ILE A 55 -6.98 12.78 -20.19
N THR A 56 -6.01 13.52 -19.68
CA THR A 56 -4.60 13.36 -20.03
C THR A 56 -4.02 12.11 -19.38
N VAL A 57 -3.31 11.31 -20.18
CA VAL A 57 -2.82 9.99 -19.77
C VAL A 57 -1.31 9.98 -19.48
N PHE A 58 -0.62 11.10 -19.65
CA PHE A 58 0.81 11.19 -19.38
C PHE A 58 1.11 11.33 -17.88
N SER A 59 2.23 10.74 -17.45
CA SER A 59 2.73 10.93 -16.09
C SER A 59 3.44 12.29 -15.97
N ASN A 60 2.99 13.11 -15.03
CA ASN A 60 3.65 14.37 -14.65
C ASN A 60 4.31 14.28 -13.27
N GLY A 61 4.47 13.07 -12.73
CA GLY A 61 4.96 12.84 -11.38
C GLY A 61 3.91 12.98 -10.27
N SER A 62 2.67 13.39 -10.58
CA SER A 62 1.51 13.36 -9.68
C SER A 62 0.88 11.96 -9.64
N GLY A 63 0.54 11.50 -8.45
CA GLY A 63 -0.28 10.30 -8.23
C GLY A 63 -1.78 10.59 -8.05
N ASP A 64 -2.20 11.86 -8.09
CA ASP A 64 -3.56 12.32 -7.78
C ASP A 64 -4.15 13.16 -8.94
N THR A 65 -3.93 12.77 -10.18
CA THR A 65 -4.60 13.41 -11.34
C THR A 65 -6.04 12.91 -11.50
N THR A 66 -6.84 13.59 -12.32
CA THR A 66 -8.18 13.09 -12.72
C THR A 66 -8.11 11.66 -13.25
N TYR A 67 -7.07 11.31 -14.01
CA TYR A 67 -6.83 9.94 -14.47
C TYR A 67 -6.72 8.96 -13.30
N ASN A 68 -5.99 9.31 -12.23
CA ASN A 68 -5.78 8.43 -11.08
C ASN A 68 -7.08 8.21 -10.29
N TYR A 69 -7.89 9.26 -10.11
CA TYR A 69 -9.20 9.12 -9.45
C TYR A 69 -10.20 8.32 -10.29
N VAL A 70 -10.23 8.50 -11.61
CA VAL A 70 -11.09 7.66 -12.47
C VAL A 70 -10.56 6.22 -12.50
N SER A 71 -9.25 6.01 -12.52
CA SER A 71 -8.64 4.67 -12.40
C SER A 71 -9.12 3.95 -11.14
N LEU A 72 -9.17 4.64 -10.00
CA LEU A 72 -9.70 4.10 -8.74
C LEU A 72 -11.15 3.63 -8.87
N LEU A 73 -12.02 4.44 -9.50
CA LEU A 73 -13.42 4.07 -9.76
C LEU A 73 -13.53 2.86 -10.68
N VAL A 74 -12.71 2.80 -11.73
CA VAL A 74 -12.64 1.64 -12.64
C VAL A 74 -12.21 0.39 -11.88
N TYR A 75 -11.20 0.47 -11.01
CA TYR A 75 -10.76 -0.66 -10.20
C TYR A 75 -11.87 -1.18 -9.28
N ILE A 76 -12.64 -0.27 -8.67
CA ILE A 76 -13.81 -0.64 -7.84
C ILE A 76 -14.86 -1.35 -8.71
N ALA A 77 -15.22 -0.78 -9.86
CA ALA A 77 -16.23 -1.34 -10.76
C ALA A 77 -15.83 -2.74 -11.27
N VAL A 78 -14.59 -2.90 -11.73
CA VAL A 78 -14.06 -4.20 -12.17
C VAL A 78 -14.03 -5.19 -11.01
N SER A 79 -13.64 -4.76 -9.80
CA SER A 79 -13.63 -5.64 -8.62
C SER A 79 -15.02 -6.11 -8.23
N LEU A 80 -16.05 -5.27 -8.36
CA LEU A 80 -17.44 -5.65 -8.15
C LEU A 80 -17.87 -6.71 -9.16
N LEU A 81 -17.58 -6.50 -10.45
CA LEU A 81 -17.89 -7.47 -11.50
C LEU A 81 -17.19 -8.81 -11.27
N VAL A 82 -15.90 -8.79 -10.94
CA VAL A 82 -15.14 -10.01 -10.61
C VAL A 82 -15.74 -10.69 -9.39
N ALA A 83 -16.11 -9.96 -8.34
CA ALA A 83 -16.73 -10.55 -7.15
C ALA A 83 -18.09 -11.20 -7.45
N ILE A 84 -18.90 -10.60 -8.33
CA ILE A 84 -20.19 -11.15 -8.78
C ILE A 84 -19.97 -12.44 -9.57
N VAL A 85 -19.13 -12.40 -10.60
CA VAL A 85 -18.80 -13.57 -11.45
C VAL A 85 -18.20 -14.68 -10.60
N TRP A 86 -17.24 -14.37 -9.73
CA TRP A 86 -16.65 -15.34 -8.82
C TRP A 86 -17.69 -15.93 -7.87
N SER A 87 -18.61 -15.13 -7.35
CA SER A 87 -19.69 -15.63 -6.48
C SER A 87 -20.66 -16.55 -7.23
N ALA A 88 -20.92 -16.28 -8.51
CA ALA A 88 -21.75 -17.12 -9.36
C ALA A 88 -21.10 -18.47 -9.69
N LEU A 89 -19.79 -18.47 -9.96
CA LEU A 89 -19.03 -19.66 -10.34
C LEU A 89 -18.63 -20.53 -9.13
N ASP A 90 -18.14 -19.92 -8.05
CA ASP A 90 -17.61 -20.64 -6.88
C ASP A 90 -18.63 -20.69 -5.73
N ARG A 91 -19.68 -21.50 -5.94
CA ARG A 91 -20.78 -21.67 -4.96
C ARG A 91 -20.47 -22.69 -3.86
N LYS A 92 -19.61 -23.67 -4.14
CA LYS A 92 -19.39 -24.84 -3.27
C LYS A 92 -18.29 -24.64 -2.22
N ARG A 93 -17.35 -23.71 -2.43
CA ARG A 93 -16.21 -23.53 -1.53
C ARG A 93 -16.63 -22.99 -0.15
N GLY A 94 -16.18 -23.68 0.89
CA GLY A 94 -16.57 -23.40 2.27
C GLY A 94 -15.81 -22.25 2.95
N ASN A 95 -14.58 -21.97 2.53
CA ASN A 95 -13.74 -20.87 3.04
C ASN A 95 -12.63 -20.49 2.04
N TYR A 96 -11.99 -19.35 2.26
CA TYR A 96 -10.87 -18.85 1.45
C TYR A 96 -9.60 -18.64 2.26
N ASN A 97 -9.35 -19.45 3.29
CA ASN A 97 -8.19 -19.26 4.18
C ASN A 97 -6.86 -19.25 3.43
N LYS A 98 -6.64 -20.19 2.50
CA LYS A 98 -5.42 -20.27 1.69
C LYS A 98 -5.25 -19.03 0.79
N LEU A 99 -6.33 -18.55 0.19
CA LEU A 99 -6.27 -17.38 -0.68
C LEU A 99 -6.08 -16.09 0.12
N LEU A 100 -6.68 -15.99 1.31
CA LEU A 100 -6.42 -14.91 2.24
C LEU A 100 -4.94 -14.88 2.65
N GLN A 101 -4.32 -16.03 2.92
CA GLN A 101 -2.87 -16.09 3.19
C GLN A 101 -2.05 -15.53 2.03
N TRP A 102 -2.37 -15.89 0.78
CA TRP A 102 -1.70 -15.33 -0.39
C TRP A 102 -1.93 -13.83 -0.56
N LEU A 103 -3.15 -13.34 -0.31
CA LEU A 103 -3.45 -11.91 -0.32
C LEU A 103 -2.63 -11.16 0.73
N VAL A 104 -2.49 -11.72 1.94
CA VAL A 104 -1.67 -11.15 3.01
C VAL A 104 -0.20 -11.07 2.59
N VAL A 105 0.33 -12.13 1.97
CA VAL A 105 1.69 -12.12 1.42
C VAL A 105 1.83 -11.00 0.38
N LEU A 106 0.90 -10.92 -0.57
CA LEU A 106 0.92 -9.89 -1.62
C LEU A 106 0.92 -8.47 -1.04
N VAL A 107 -0.04 -8.16 -0.17
CA VAL A 107 -0.17 -6.86 0.48
C VAL A 107 1.09 -6.53 1.26
N ARG A 108 1.62 -7.49 2.03
CA ARG A 108 2.82 -7.29 2.83
C ARG A 108 4.03 -6.95 1.98
N TYR A 109 4.31 -7.72 0.93
CA TYR A 109 5.46 -7.45 0.07
C TYR A 109 5.29 -6.18 -0.77
N TYR A 110 4.06 -5.82 -1.13
CA TYR A 110 3.80 -4.51 -1.73
C TYR A 110 4.14 -3.36 -0.77
N VAL A 111 3.67 -3.43 0.48
CA VAL A 111 4.00 -2.42 1.50
C VAL A 111 5.50 -2.36 1.75
N VAL A 112 6.17 -3.51 1.87
CA VAL A 112 7.65 -3.58 1.99
C VAL A 112 8.30 -2.86 0.81
N PHE A 113 7.91 -3.18 -0.42
CA PHE A 113 8.45 -2.56 -1.62
C PHE A 113 8.32 -1.03 -1.58
N GLN A 114 7.14 -0.51 -1.23
CA GLN A 114 6.93 0.93 -1.13
C GLN A 114 7.77 1.57 -0.01
N MET A 115 7.83 0.94 1.16
CA MET A 115 8.60 1.44 2.30
C MET A 115 10.10 1.49 2.00
N LEU A 116 10.61 0.47 1.30
CA LEU A 116 12.00 0.46 0.86
C LEU A 116 12.27 1.50 -0.22
N MET A 117 11.40 1.61 -1.23
CA MET A 117 11.58 2.55 -2.33
C MET A 117 11.59 4.01 -1.83
N TYR A 118 10.57 4.41 -1.08
CA TYR A 118 10.50 5.76 -0.51
C TYR A 118 11.53 5.99 0.61
N GLY A 119 11.80 4.97 1.43
CA GLY A 119 12.78 5.06 2.50
C GLY A 119 14.19 5.29 1.98
N PHE A 120 14.61 4.56 0.94
CA PHE A 120 15.90 4.78 0.28
C PHE A 120 15.95 6.12 -0.44
N ALA A 121 14.86 6.54 -1.09
CA ALA A 121 14.79 7.86 -1.73
C ALA A 121 15.00 9.00 -0.71
N LYS A 122 14.54 8.85 0.54
CA LYS A 122 14.81 9.81 1.61
C LYS A 122 16.20 9.65 2.21
N LEU A 123 16.65 8.42 2.45
CA LEU A 123 17.97 8.12 3.02
C LEU A 123 19.11 8.70 2.17
N PHE A 124 19.03 8.54 0.85
CA PHE A 124 20.03 9.07 -0.09
C PHE A 124 19.72 10.50 -0.55
N TYR A 125 18.76 11.16 0.10
CA TYR A 125 18.41 12.55 -0.18
C TYR A 125 18.01 12.80 -1.64
N MET A 126 17.31 11.85 -2.26
CA MET A 126 16.84 11.93 -3.64
C MET A 126 15.46 12.61 -3.72
N GLN A 127 14.60 12.42 -2.71
CA GLN A 127 13.21 12.91 -2.72
C GLN A 127 13.07 14.40 -2.37
N PHE A 128 13.73 14.86 -1.30
CA PHE A 128 13.65 16.26 -0.81
C PHE A 128 15.00 16.95 -0.98
N GLN A 129 15.23 17.48 -2.18
CA GLN A 129 16.45 18.23 -2.50
C GLN A 129 16.48 19.59 -1.79
N PRO A 130 17.68 20.18 -1.61
CA PRO A 130 17.79 21.58 -1.17
C PRO A 130 16.99 22.53 -2.06
N PRO A 131 16.41 23.60 -1.48
CA PRO A 131 15.67 24.60 -2.25
C PRO A 131 16.56 25.24 -3.30
N ARG A 132 16.03 25.34 -4.51
CA ARG A 132 16.66 26.05 -5.62
C ARG A 132 16.63 27.55 -5.37
N PHE A 133 17.44 28.32 -6.09
CA PHE A 133 17.46 29.77 -6.02
C PHE A 133 16.06 30.41 -6.16
N SER A 134 15.26 29.92 -7.10
CA SER A 134 13.87 30.39 -7.28
C SER A 134 13.01 30.26 -6.03
N ARG A 135 13.26 29.24 -5.20
CA ARG A 135 12.54 29.01 -3.94
C ARG A 135 13.04 29.92 -2.81
N LEU A 136 14.31 30.31 -2.84
CA LEU A 136 14.92 31.18 -1.83
C LEU A 136 14.47 32.64 -1.96
N VAL A 137 14.18 33.10 -3.18
CA VAL A 137 13.71 34.47 -3.45
C VAL A 137 12.19 34.59 -3.47
N GLN A 138 11.46 33.48 -3.34
CA GLN A 138 10.00 33.47 -3.33
C GLN A 138 9.48 33.99 -1.98
N PRO A 139 8.59 35.00 -1.98
CA PRO A 139 7.93 35.44 -0.75
C PRO A 139 7.20 34.27 -0.09
N TYR A 140 7.26 34.21 1.25
CA TYR A 140 6.65 33.11 2.00
C TYR A 140 5.12 33.03 1.75
N GLY A 141 4.46 34.19 1.64
CA GLY A 141 3.02 34.28 1.35
C GLY A 141 2.61 33.74 -0.03
N ASP A 142 3.52 33.73 -1.00
CA ASP A 142 3.25 33.23 -2.36
C ASP A 142 3.60 31.74 -2.52
N SER A 143 4.01 31.10 -1.44
CA SER A 143 4.44 29.70 -1.47
C SER A 143 3.25 28.75 -1.46
N SER A 144 3.25 27.78 -2.38
CA SER A 144 2.27 26.69 -2.29
C SER A 144 2.49 25.86 -1.03
N PRO A 145 1.44 25.23 -0.46
CA PRO A 145 1.57 24.35 0.69
C PRO A 145 2.61 23.24 0.48
N MET A 146 2.58 22.58 -0.69
CA MET A 146 3.56 21.56 -1.05
C MET A 146 4.98 22.16 -1.09
N GLY A 147 5.15 23.34 -1.69
CA GLY A 147 6.45 24.02 -1.77
C GLY A 147 7.03 24.33 -0.40
N LEU A 148 6.19 24.75 0.56
CA LEU A 148 6.59 24.96 1.94
C LEU A 148 7.10 23.67 2.59
N LEU A 149 6.33 22.58 2.48
CA LEU A 149 6.72 21.31 3.09
C LEU A 149 7.97 20.71 2.43
N TRP A 150 8.08 20.78 1.10
CA TRP A 150 9.29 20.34 0.37
C TRP A 150 10.52 21.13 0.81
N THR A 151 10.36 22.44 1.03
CA THR A 151 11.46 23.28 1.50
C THR A 151 11.84 22.92 2.94
N PHE A 152 10.86 22.74 3.83
CA PHE A 152 11.09 22.32 5.20
C PHE A 152 11.88 20.99 5.27
N MET A 153 11.42 19.97 4.54
CA MET A 153 12.10 18.67 4.46
C MET A 153 13.50 18.80 3.85
N GLY A 154 13.62 19.52 2.73
CA GLY A 154 14.85 19.70 1.97
C GLY A 154 15.85 20.69 2.58
N GLN A 155 15.49 21.41 3.63
CA GLN A 155 16.43 22.18 4.44
C GLN A 155 17.13 21.32 5.49
N SER A 156 16.42 20.33 6.05
CA SER A 156 16.96 19.46 7.09
C SER A 156 17.27 18.06 6.55
N LYS A 157 18.51 17.86 6.10
CA LYS A 157 19.00 16.53 5.70
C LYS A 157 18.80 15.49 6.81
N GLY A 158 19.08 15.86 8.06
CA GLY A 158 18.90 14.98 9.21
C GLY A 158 17.45 14.54 9.41
N TYR A 159 16.49 15.47 9.28
CA TYR A 159 15.07 15.15 9.39
C TYR A 159 14.58 14.27 8.22
N THR A 160 15.01 14.57 7.00
CA THR A 160 14.69 13.72 5.84
C THR A 160 15.23 12.31 6.00
N VAL A 161 16.48 12.14 6.46
CA VAL A 161 17.07 10.83 6.76
C VAL A 161 16.30 10.12 7.88
N PHE A 162 15.94 10.82 8.96
CA PHE A 162 15.15 10.26 10.05
C PHE A 162 13.80 9.72 9.56
N ALA A 163 13.07 10.49 8.74
CA ALA A 163 11.82 10.06 8.13
C ALA A 163 12.03 8.82 7.24
N GLY A 164 13.08 8.81 6.42
CA GLY A 164 13.45 7.66 5.59
C GLY A 164 13.78 6.41 6.40
N LEU A 165 14.51 6.56 7.52
CA LEU A 165 14.80 5.44 8.42
C LEU A 165 13.52 4.87 9.04
N GLY A 166 12.53 5.69 9.38
CA GLY A 166 11.22 5.23 9.84
C GLY A 166 10.53 4.31 8.82
N GLU A 167 10.55 4.70 7.55
CA GLU A 167 10.02 3.88 6.45
C GLU A 167 10.83 2.59 6.28
N LEU A 168 12.17 2.67 6.25
CA LEU A 168 13.03 1.49 6.09
C LEU A 168 12.88 0.49 7.24
N VAL A 169 12.85 0.96 8.49
CA VAL A 169 12.66 0.09 9.65
C VAL A 169 11.28 -0.59 9.59
N GLY A 170 10.23 0.16 9.27
CA GLY A 170 8.89 -0.40 9.09
C GLY A 170 8.85 -1.48 8.00
N GLY A 171 9.46 -1.21 6.84
CA GLY A 171 9.57 -2.16 5.73
C GLY A 171 10.39 -3.41 6.07
N LEU A 172 11.56 -3.26 6.69
CA LEU A 172 12.42 -4.39 7.07
C LEU A 172 11.77 -5.30 8.11
N LEU A 173 11.06 -4.71 9.09
CA LEU A 173 10.31 -5.49 10.09
C LEU A 173 9.17 -6.32 9.47
N LEU A 174 8.61 -5.89 8.33
CA LEU A 174 7.57 -6.62 7.62
C LEU A 174 8.08 -7.85 6.84
N LEU A 175 9.38 -7.92 6.52
CA LEU A 175 9.97 -9.07 5.82
C LEU A 175 9.87 -10.36 6.67
N SER A 176 10.22 -10.25 7.95
CA SER A 176 10.17 -11.39 8.86
C SER A 176 8.75 -11.64 9.37
N ARG A 177 8.30 -12.90 9.25
CA ARG A 177 7.01 -13.34 9.80
C ARG A 177 6.89 -13.08 11.31
N ARG A 178 8.03 -13.05 12.04
CA ARG A 178 8.07 -12.86 13.50
C ARG A 178 7.83 -11.42 13.93
N THR A 179 8.27 -10.46 13.12
CA THR A 179 8.19 -9.02 13.41
C THR A 179 7.09 -8.32 12.61
N SER A 180 6.36 -9.05 11.77
CA SER A 180 5.37 -8.49 10.85
C SER A 180 4.31 -7.61 11.53
N THR A 181 3.82 -7.98 12.71
CA THR A 181 2.84 -7.15 13.45
C THR A 181 3.45 -5.82 13.89
N LEU A 182 4.69 -5.85 14.40
CA LEU A 182 5.41 -4.64 14.81
C LEU A 182 5.74 -3.76 13.59
N GLY A 183 6.20 -4.37 12.50
CA GLY A 183 6.44 -3.66 11.24
C GLY A 183 5.18 -2.97 10.72
N ALA A 184 4.03 -3.65 10.77
CA ALA A 184 2.75 -3.05 10.35
C ALA A 184 2.35 -1.85 11.22
N LEU A 185 2.59 -1.89 12.54
CA LEU A 185 2.34 -0.76 13.45
C LEU A 185 3.26 0.43 13.16
N VAL A 186 4.55 0.17 12.92
CA VAL A 186 5.52 1.22 12.55
C VAL A 186 5.12 1.86 11.22
N VAL A 187 4.83 1.04 10.20
CA VAL A 187 4.37 1.54 8.90
C VAL A 187 3.08 2.33 9.04
N PHE A 188 2.11 1.88 9.84
CA PHE A 188 0.89 2.65 10.08
C PHE A 188 1.20 4.03 10.66
N GLY A 189 2.05 4.12 11.69
CA GLY A 189 2.41 5.40 12.29
C GLY A 189 3.11 6.35 11.32
N VAL A 190 4.09 5.83 10.57
CA VAL A 190 4.83 6.61 9.56
C VAL A 190 3.90 7.04 8.42
N MET A 191 3.13 6.13 7.86
CA MET A 191 2.25 6.42 6.72
C MET A 191 1.04 7.25 7.09
N ALA A 192 0.52 7.16 8.32
CA ALA A 192 -0.52 8.06 8.79
C ALA A 192 -0.02 9.51 8.81
N ASN A 193 1.23 9.73 9.23
CA ASN A 193 1.85 11.05 9.18
C ASN A 193 2.07 11.51 7.72
N VAL A 194 2.66 10.67 6.86
CA VAL A 194 2.84 10.98 5.43
C VAL A 194 1.50 11.28 4.75
N MET A 195 0.46 10.49 5.03
CA MET A 195 -0.89 10.72 4.52
C MET A 195 -1.43 12.07 4.99
N ALA A 196 -1.32 12.38 6.29
CA ALA A 196 -1.74 13.67 6.84
C ALA A 196 -1.01 14.83 6.15
N MET A 197 0.32 14.74 6.02
CA MET A 197 1.11 15.72 5.26
C MET A 197 0.58 15.87 3.83
N ASN A 198 0.25 14.77 3.14
CA ASN A 198 -0.24 14.84 1.78
C ASN A 198 -1.59 15.54 1.64
N PHE A 199 -2.51 15.33 2.60
CA PHE A 199 -3.80 16.01 2.60
C PHE A 199 -3.68 17.49 3.01
N PHE A 200 -2.91 17.79 4.05
CA PHE A 200 -2.84 19.15 4.61
C PHE A 200 -1.89 20.09 3.85
N TYR A 201 -0.91 19.55 3.12
CA TYR A 201 0.01 20.34 2.28
C TYR A 201 -0.22 20.11 0.78
N ASP A 202 -1.37 19.55 0.40
CA ASP A 202 -1.76 19.29 -0.99
C ASP A 202 -0.67 18.62 -1.84
N ILE A 203 -0.04 17.59 -1.27
CA ILE A 203 0.96 16.80 -1.99
C ILE A 203 0.20 15.78 -2.85
N PRO A 204 0.53 15.62 -4.14
CA PRO A 204 -0.21 14.76 -5.05
C PRO A 204 0.16 13.26 -4.91
N VAL A 205 0.10 12.71 -3.69
CA VAL A 205 0.33 11.28 -3.39
C VAL A 205 -0.70 10.76 -2.36
N LYS A 206 -1.88 11.37 -2.31
CA LYS A 206 -2.97 11.07 -1.36
C LYS A 206 -3.54 9.67 -1.58
N ILE A 207 -3.74 9.25 -2.84
CA ILE A 207 -4.29 7.92 -3.16
C ILE A 207 -3.35 6.83 -2.62
N LEU A 208 -2.07 6.87 -2.98
CA LEU A 208 -1.10 5.84 -2.59
C LEU A 208 -0.90 5.81 -1.07
N SER A 209 -0.69 6.96 -0.43
CA SER A 209 -0.48 7.04 1.02
C SER A 209 -1.69 6.54 1.81
N SER A 210 -2.92 6.86 1.37
CA SER A 210 -4.14 6.32 1.97
C SER A 210 -4.22 4.80 1.85
N HIS A 211 -3.85 4.24 0.71
CA HIS A 211 -3.84 2.78 0.51
C HIS A 211 -2.81 2.09 1.40
N LEU A 212 -1.64 2.68 1.60
CA LEU A 212 -0.61 2.13 2.50
C LEU A 212 -1.07 2.16 3.98
N VAL A 213 -1.80 3.20 4.39
CA VAL A 213 -2.46 3.24 5.71
C VAL A 213 -3.51 2.14 5.83
N LEU A 214 -4.39 1.97 4.83
CA LEU A 214 -5.42 0.93 4.84
C LEU A 214 -4.81 -0.48 4.82
N MET A 215 -3.75 -0.70 4.05
CA MET A 215 -3.04 -1.98 3.97
C MET A 215 -2.31 -2.31 5.27
N SER A 216 -1.66 -1.32 5.91
CA SER A 216 -1.04 -1.54 7.23
C SER A 216 -2.09 -1.81 8.31
N LEU A 217 -3.23 -1.11 8.30
CA LEU A 217 -4.38 -1.43 9.16
C LEU A 217 -4.92 -2.83 8.90
N PHE A 218 -5.02 -3.26 7.64
CA PHE A 218 -5.42 -4.62 7.29
C PHE A 218 -4.46 -5.66 7.87
N LEU A 219 -3.15 -5.43 7.80
CA LEU A 219 -2.14 -6.32 8.40
C LEU A 219 -2.24 -6.34 9.94
N ILE A 220 -2.42 -5.19 10.58
CA ILE A 220 -2.64 -5.07 12.04
C ILE A 220 -3.91 -5.82 12.45
N ALA A 221 -4.98 -5.69 11.66
CA ALA A 221 -6.27 -6.30 11.94
C ALA A 221 -6.21 -7.84 11.96
N LEU A 222 -5.20 -8.48 11.37
CA LEU A 222 -5.01 -9.94 11.47
C LEU A 222 -4.63 -10.38 12.88
N ASP A 223 -3.95 -9.52 13.64
CA ASP A 223 -3.48 -9.76 15.01
C ASP A 223 -4.29 -9.00 16.08
N TYR A 224 -5.42 -8.38 15.70
CA TYR A 224 -6.17 -7.46 16.58
C TYR A 224 -6.47 -8.03 17.97
N LYS A 225 -6.87 -9.30 18.08
CA LYS A 225 -7.18 -9.94 19.37
C LYS A 225 -5.97 -9.97 20.30
N ARG A 226 -4.77 -10.22 19.75
CA ARG A 226 -3.52 -10.27 20.52
C ARG A 226 -3.14 -8.87 20.97
N LEU A 227 -3.28 -7.88 20.07
CA LEU A 227 -3.01 -6.48 20.40
C LEU A 227 -3.97 -5.94 21.47
N LEU A 228 -5.27 -6.25 21.36
CA LEU A 228 -6.27 -5.89 22.38
C LEU A 228 -5.97 -6.56 23.73
N ASN A 229 -5.63 -7.86 23.70
CA ASN A 229 -5.26 -8.59 24.92
C ASN A 229 -4.02 -7.97 25.57
N LEU A 230 -2.99 -7.65 24.80
CA LEU A 230 -1.73 -7.11 25.31
C LEU A 230 -1.88 -5.68 25.84
N PHE A 231 -2.44 -4.76 25.04
CA PHE A 231 -2.42 -3.33 25.34
C PHE A 231 -3.62 -2.84 26.14
N LEU A 232 -4.82 -3.39 25.92
CA LEU A 232 -6.05 -2.89 26.54
C LEU A 232 -6.56 -3.77 27.67
N LEU A 233 -6.52 -5.09 27.49
CA LEU A 233 -7.07 -6.03 28.47
C LEU A 233 -6.03 -6.56 29.45
N ASN A 234 -4.73 -6.27 29.22
CA ASN A 234 -3.59 -6.74 30.00
C ASN A 234 -3.63 -8.26 30.29
N ARG A 235 -3.96 -9.05 29.25
CA ARG A 235 -4.07 -10.51 29.29
C ARG A 235 -2.87 -11.16 28.58
N PRO A 236 -2.41 -12.34 29.04
CA PRO A 236 -1.35 -13.07 28.38
C PRO A 236 -1.75 -13.45 26.94
N THR A 237 -0.85 -13.25 25.99
CA THR A 237 -1.05 -13.62 24.59
C THR A 237 -0.23 -14.85 24.22
N SER A 238 -0.85 -15.84 23.60
CA SER A 238 -0.14 -17.01 23.09
C SER A 238 0.82 -16.64 21.95
N PRO A 239 1.98 -17.32 21.84
CA PRO A 239 2.85 -17.20 20.68
C PRO A 239 2.13 -17.57 19.38
N LEU A 240 2.47 -16.89 18.28
CA LEU A 240 2.01 -17.27 16.95
C LEU A 240 2.63 -18.62 16.54
N SER A 241 1.79 -19.58 16.20
CA SER A 241 2.23 -20.81 15.54
C SER A 241 2.30 -20.54 14.03
N TYR A 242 3.51 -20.59 13.47
CA TYR A 242 3.71 -20.48 12.03
C TYR A 242 3.67 -21.88 11.42
N PRO A 243 2.88 -22.11 10.34
CA PRO A 243 3.01 -23.35 9.59
C PRO A 243 4.42 -23.46 9.01
N ALA A 244 4.92 -24.70 8.89
CA ALA A 244 6.19 -25.00 8.23
C ALA A 244 6.23 -24.36 6.83
N TYR A 245 7.42 -23.91 6.40
CA TYR A 245 7.59 -23.35 5.05
C TYR A 245 7.44 -24.43 3.98
N PHE A 246 7.94 -25.62 4.26
CA PHE A 246 7.84 -26.80 3.41
C PHE A 246 7.24 -27.97 4.19
N GLU A 247 6.42 -28.77 3.51
CA GLU A 247 5.94 -30.05 4.07
C GLU A 247 7.07 -31.07 4.18
N ASN A 248 8.13 -30.92 3.37
CA ASN A 248 9.30 -31.80 3.39
C ASN A 248 10.28 -31.38 4.52
N PRO A 249 10.56 -32.25 5.51
CA PRO A 249 11.46 -31.94 6.63
C PRO A 249 12.89 -31.58 6.22
N LYS A 250 13.38 -32.08 5.08
CA LYS A 250 14.73 -31.78 4.57
C LYS A 250 14.82 -30.37 3.99
N LEU A 251 13.78 -29.95 3.25
CA LEU A 251 13.67 -28.57 2.75
C LEU A 251 13.40 -27.59 3.88
N GLU A 252 12.64 -28.00 4.90
CA GLU A 252 12.41 -27.20 6.11
C GLU A 252 13.70 -26.99 6.94
N LYS A 253 14.65 -27.94 6.90
CA LYS A 253 15.99 -27.74 7.49
C LYS A 253 16.88 -26.84 6.62
N ALA A 254 16.73 -26.89 5.29
CA ALA A 254 17.48 -26.04 4.35
C ALA A 254 16.92 -24.60 4.24
N LYS A 255 15.77 -24.31 4.88
CA LYS A 255 15.09 -23.01 4.79
C LYS A 255 15.97 -21.82 5.19
N GLU A 256 16.92 -22.01 6.11
CA GLU A 256 17.81 -20.93 6.57
C GLU A 256 18.73 -20.40 5.46
N VAL A 257 19.05 -21.24 4.45
CA VAL A 257 19.86 -20.85 3.30
C VAL A 257 19.04 -20.09 2.25
N VAL A 258 17.73 -20.37 2.17
CA VAL A 258 16.82 -19.75 1.19
C VAL A 258 16.16 -18.46 1.73
N LEU A 259 15.91 -18.38 3.04
CA LEU A 259 15.27 -17.23 3.68
C LEU A 259 16.15 -15.99 3.85
N ILE A 260 17.45 -16.06 3.54
CA ILE A 260 18.31 -14.88 3.48
C ILE A 260 18.09 -14.10 2.17
N LEU A 261 17.34 -14.67 1.21
CA LEU A 261 17.07 -14.07 -0.11
C LEU A 261 15.58 -13.90 -0.45
N THR A 262 14.64 -14.05 0.51
CA THR A 262 13.19 -13.81 0.32
C THR A 262 12.51 -13.27 1.58
#